data_AF-B3NQZ0-F1
#
_entry.id   AF-B3NQZ0-F1
#
_cell.length_a   1.000
_cell.length_b   1.000
_cell.length_c   1.000
_cell.angle_alpha   90.00
_cell.angle_beta   90.00
_cell.angle_gamma   90.00
#
_symmetry.space_group_name_H-M   'P 1'
#
loop_
_entity.id
_entity.type
_entity.pdbx_description
1 polymer ?
#
loop_
_entity_poly.entity_id
_entity_poly.type
_entity_poly.pdbx_seq_one_letter_code
_entity_poly.pdbx_strand_id
1 'polypeptide(L)'
;MIKSNHCYRVNSDMSEEESFVILGSSPYSSLLPDGSLGSDGLDDVQEANEPVASTSTHPPTVNSTPVNMTASQQQHISLDSASSQRQSLATSFIMGDVQSDVLKNSVYSQFPSLCSLQASAEDVVKLQNMMTEYLALKRTLDKVNQTMLNYHKMIQQWRQNAADQEQQYKEQLKQCQAQVELLRQENQKLKEDLETKIEQIEVVQTISQQEQDELRQSVSEKRSLVENMRVEIDKLQQLKMHSFEFVPENGSNTEPDPGMALNYVQRDEHDRQVRDLQRQLSKLVVENLEITDMKKTYIEEIDCLKVTLASAQELMQKMNRDINELKAKDIQKQERIEHLQTQNDIYRKDFEMERADREKNAGEKDQYLLDLRALQRRNQELIEALAQSHRESKAGSTASSLSSSRSSLRDEQRPVLDPTGASSRTSNTTLRCPICSKTFNTLSVLQSHANDCLDKN
;
A
#
# COMPACT_ATOMS: atom_id res chain seq x y z
N MET A 1 -33.16 52.61 10.91
CA MET A 1 -33.39 51.80 9.69
C MET A 1 -32.07 51.13 9.37
N ILE A 2 -31.95 49.82 9.12
CA ILE A 2 -32.93 48.72 9.10
C ILE A 2 -32.45 47.63 10.10
N LYS A 3 -33.36 46.86 10.71
CA LYS A 3 -33.02 45.66 11.50
C LYS A 3 -33.52 44.42 10.77
N SER A 4 -32.73 43.34 10.75
CA SER A 4 -33.21 41.98 10.50
C SER A 4 -32.38 40.96 11.29
N ASN A 5 -32.84 40.61 12.49
CA ASN A 5 -32.45 39.34 13.12
C ASN A 5 -33.30 38.24 12.50
N HIS A 6 -32.72 37.08 12.20
CA HIS A 6 -33.49 35.85 12.01
C HIS A 6 -32.96 34.75 12.93
N CYS A 7 -33.84 34.29 13.79
CA CYS A 7 -33.66 33.14 14.66
C CYS A 7 -34.50 32.01 14.10
N TYR A 8 -33.92 30.82 13.94
CA TYR A 8 -34.66 29.60 13.69
C TYR A 8 -34.30 28.57 14.76
N ARG A 9 -35.35 28.01 15.38
CA ARG A 9 -35.31 26.94 16.37
C ARG A 9 -36.66 26.22 16.31
N VAL A 10 -36.69 24.99 16.84
CA VAL A 10 -37.88 24.20 17.24
C VAL A 10 -38.42 23.23 16.17
N ASN A 11 -38.82 22.05 16.66
CA ASN A 11 -39.46 20.89 16.02
C ASN A 11 -38.61 19.97 15.13
N SER A 12 -38.78 18.64 15.19
CA SER A 12 -39.40 17.79 16.24
C SER A 12 -38.97 16.34 16.05
N ASP A 13 -39.09 15.51 17.09
CA ASP A 13 -39.01 14.05 16.97
C ASP A 13 -40.08 13.48 16.03
N MET A 14 -39.70 12.42 15.30
CA MET A 14 -40.58 11.34 14.84
C MET A 14 -39.83 10.02 15.07
N SER A 15 -40.56 8.99 15.47
CA SER A 15 -40.03 7.71 15.96
C SER A 15 -40.21 6.57 14.93
N GLU A 16 -39.85 5.36 15.38
CA GLU A 16 -40.31 4.04 14.92
C GLU A 16 -39.55 3.33 13.77
N GLU A 17 -38.80 2.31 14.20
CA GLU A 17 -38.78 0.93 13.68
C GLU A 17 -38.43 0.66 12.19
N GLU A 18 -37.15 0.39 11.92
CA GLU A 18 -36.76 -0.63 10.94
C GLU A 18 -35.95 -1.77 11.60
N SER A 19 -36.51 -2.99 11.54
CA SER A 19 -35.92 -4.19 12.13
C SER A 19 -35.10 -4.98 11.10
N PHE A 20 -33.78 -5.00 11.25
CA PHE A 20 -32.88 -5.74 10.37
C PHE A 20 -32.35 -7.03 11.03
N VAL A 21 -32.65 -8.17 10.39
CA VAL A 21 -32.26 -9.50 10.88
C VAL A 21 -30.79 -9.77 10.60
N ILE A 22 -29.96 -9.78 11.64
CA ILE A 22 -28.55 -10.18 11.54
C ILE A 22 -28.48 -11.72 11.50
N LEU A 23 -28.52 -12.29 10.30
CA LEU A 23 -28.11 -13.68 10.07
C LEU A 23 -26.58 -13.78 10.16
N GLY A 24 -26.09 -14.64 11.04
CA GLY A 24 -24.68 -14.66 11.45
C GLY A 24 -23.71 -15.09 10.34
N SER A 25 -22.70 -14.27 10.09
CA SER A 25 -21.56 -14.58 9.24
C SER A 25 -20.50 -15.39 10.01
N SER A 26 -20.11 -16.54 9.45
CA SER A 26 -19.01 -17.35 9.98
C SER A 26 -17.65 -16.78 9.55
N PRO A 27 -16.68 -16.60 10.47
CA PRO A 27 -15.37 -16.04 10.12
C PRO A 27 -14.44 -17.11 9.52
N TYR A 28 -14.22 -17.03 8.20
CA TYR A 28 -13.10 -17.68 7.52
C TYR A 28 -12.12 -16.62 7.02
N SER A 29 -11.08 -16.34 7.81
CA SER A 29 -9.92 -15.56 7.36
C SER A 29 -8.93 -16.49 6.67
N SER A 30 -8.70 -16.29 5.37
CA SER A 30 -7.57 -16.91 4.68
C SER A 30 -6.29 -16.15 5.01
N LEU A 31 -5.27 -16.83 5.54
CA LEU A 31 -3.90 -16.34 5.57
C LEU A 31 -2.98 -17.34 4.85
N LEU A 32 -2.23 -16.83 3.88
CA LEU A 32 -0.87 -17.27 3.61
C LEU A 32 0.06 -16.04 3.53
N PRO A 33 1.37 -16.18 3.79
CA PRO A 33 2.23 -15.08 4.19
C PRO A 33 3.23 -14.67 3.10
N ASP A 34 4.31 -14.02 3.55
CA ASP A 34 5.48 -13.49 2.82
C ASP A 34 5.22 -12.29 1.89
N GLY A 35 6.10 -11.27 1.91
CA GLY A 35 7.22 -11.08 2.83
C GLY A 35 7.85 -9.70 2.70
N SER A 36 8.10 -9.03 3.82
CA SER A 36 8.78 -7.73 3.81
C SER A 36 10.28 -7.94 3.80
N LEU A 37 10.90 -7.75 2.64
CA LEU A 37 12.32 -7.39 2.59
C LEU A 37 12.53 -6.04 3.29
N GLY A 38 13.73 -5.84 3.83
CA GLY A 38 14.11 -4.58 4.47
C GLY A 38 15.11 -3.79 3.61
N SER A 39 14.96 -2.47 3.63
CA SER A 39 16.05 -1.48 3.55
C SER A 39 15.60 -0.30 4.42
N ASP A 40 16.36 0.21 5.38
CA ASP A 40 17.81 0.50 5.47
C ASP A 40 18.20 1.82 4.76
N GLY A 41 18.95 2.65 5.50
CA GLY A 41 19.41 3.99 5.13
C GLY A 41 18.42 5.17 5.33
N LEU A 42 18.82 6.35 5.83
CA LEU A 42 19.82 6.72 6.85
C LEU A 42 19.66 8.22 7.25
N ASP A 43 20.67 8.77 7.94
CA ASP A 43 20.98 10.18 8.27
C ASP A 43 20.54 10.69 9.67
N ASP A 44 21.35 11.44 10.44
CA ASP A 44 22.66 12.07 10.12
C ASP A 44 23.62 12.23 11.33
N VAL A 45 24.92 12.44 11.06
CA VAL A 45 25.97 13.21 11.82
C VAL A 45 26.22 12.86 13.33
N GLN A 46 27.46 12.69 13.85
CA GLN A 46 28.60 13.64 13.80
C GLN A 46 30.00 13.04 14.16
N GLU A 47 31.06 13.60 13.55
CA GLU A 47 32.49 13.71 13.94
C GLU A 47 33.39 12.51 14.40
N ALA A 48 34.51 12.32 13.66
CA ALA A 48 35.91 12.51 14.11
C ALA A 48 36.94 11.39 13.76
N ASN A 49 38.11 11.86 13.29
CA ASN A 49 39.45 11.23 13.27
C ASN A 49 39.76 10.01 12.35
N GLU A 50 40.57 10.32 11.32
CA GLU A 50 41.60 9.47 10.69
C GLU A 50 42.73 9.05 11.69
N PRO A 51 43.77 8.23 11.34
CA PRO A 51 44.20 7.75 10.00
C PRO A 51 44.64 6.26 9.90
N VAL A 52 45.26 5.90 8.76
CA VAL A 52 46.32 4.85 8.53
C VAL A 52 45.92 3.47 7.98
N ALA A 53 46.19 3.27 6.68
CA ALA A 53 46.82 2.10 5.98
C ALA A 53 46.30 0.64 6.18
N SER A 54 46.44 -0.32 5.25
CA SER A 54 46.78 -0.38 3.80
C SER A 54 46.65 -1.84 3.32
N THR A 55 46.46 -2.07 1.99
CA THR A 55 46.76 -3.34 1.25
C THR A 55 45.97 -4.63 1.63
N SER A 56 45.80 -5.68 0.81
CA SER A 56 45.93 -5.90 -0.65
C SER A 56 45.33 -7.28 -1.06
N THR A 57 44.97 -7.43 -2.36
CA THR A 57 44.93 -8.70 -3.14
C THR A 57 44.00 -9.88 -2.76
N HIS A 58 42.87 -9.95 -3.48
CA HIS A 58 42.37 -11.09 -4.30
C HIS A 58 41.99 -12.49 -3.69
N PRO A 59 41.11 -13.27 -4.38
CA PRO A 59 40.41 -14.48 -3.89
C PRO A 59 41.13 -15.79 -4.32
N PRO A 60 40.57 -17.05 -4.25
CA PRO A 60 39.17 -17.46 -3.95
C PRO A 60 38.97 -18.77 -3.14
N THR A 61 37.70 -19.24 -3.11
CA THR A 61 37.23 -20.67 -3.13
C THR A 61 36.35 -21.10 -1.95
N VAL A 62 35.41 -22.01 -2.24
CA VAL A 62 34.37 -22.56 -1.36
C VAL A 62 34.88 -23.40 -0.19
N ASN A 63 34.22 -23.31 0.98
CA ASN A 63 33.33 -24.39 1.47
C ASN A 63 32.62 -24.06 2.81
N SER A 64 31.64 -24.89 3.16
CA SER A 64 30.71 -24.74 4.30
C SER A 64 31.26 -25.27 5.65
N THR A 65 30.64 -24.85 6.77
CA THR A 65 30.59 -25.51 8.10
C THR A 65 31.91 -25.67 8.91
N PRO A 66 31.90 -26.10 10.21
CA PRO A 66 30.87 -26.17 11.27
C PRO A 66 31.34 -25.44 12.57
N VAL A 67 31.30 -26.12 13.75
CA VAL A 67 31.89 -25.79 15.08
C VAL A 67 31.08 -24.75 15.91
N ASN A 68 30.71 -24.96 17.19
CA ASN A 68 30.76 -26.07 18.17
C ASN A 68 29.69 -25.77 19.28
N MET A 69 29.34 -26.57 20.30
CA MET A 69 29.68 -27.89 20.89
C MET A 69 28.34 -28.46 21.50
N THR A 70 28.16 -29.46 22.39
CA THR A 70 28.95 -30.40 23.23
C THR A 70 28.11 -31.69 23.37
N ALA A 71 28.68 -32.90 23.42
CA ALA A 71 29.08 -33.67 24.63
C ALA A 71 28.00 -33.74 25.76
N SER A 72 27.65 -34.92 26.32
CA SER A 72 28.42 -36.18 26.41
C SER A 72 27.58 -37.47 26.34
N GLN A 73 28.11 -38.46 25.60
CA GLN A 73 28.28 -39.88 25.98
C GLN A 73 27.03 -40.78 26.21
N GLN A 74 27.01 -42.11 26.01
CA GLN A 74 27.88 -43.16 25.38
C GLN A 74 27.05 -44.49 25.34
N GLN A 75 27.29 -45.55 24.54
CA GLN A 75 28.09 -45.75 23.31
C GLN A 75 27.71 -47.07 22.58
N HIS A 76 27.40 -47.00 21.27
CA HIS A 76 27.69 -48.06 20.25
C HIS A 76 26.90 -49.41 20.38
N ILE A 77 26.83 -50.34 19.40
CA ILE A 77 27.80 -50.84 18.42
C ILE A 77 27.22 -51.03 17.00
N SER A 78 27.89 -50.38 16.04
CA SER A 78 28.31 -50.77 14.66
C SER A 78 27.37 -51.35 13.59
N LEU A 79 27.83 -51.13 12.35
CA LEU A 79 27.34 -51.62 11.06
C LEU A 79 27.92 -52.99 10.65
N ASP A 80 27.39 -53.51 9.54
CA ASP A 80 27.96 -54.47 8.59
C ASP A 80 28.37 -55.89 9.06
N SER A 81 27.52 -56.85 8.68
CA SER A 81 27.96 -58.05 7.94
C SER A 81 26.78 -58.77 7.27
N ALA A 82 27.02 -59.38 6.11
CA ALA A 82 25.97 -60.04 5.33
C ALA A 82 25.59 -61.43 5.88
N SER A 83 24.31 -61.76 5.88
CA SER A 83 23.86 -63.17 5.90
C SER A 83 22.47 -63.36 5.28
N SER A 84 22.24 -64.60 4.82
CA SER A 84 21.19 -65.12 3.95
C SER A 84 19.73 -64.74 4.23
N GLN A 85 18.97 -64.75 3.13
CA GLN A 85 17.62 -65.33 3.02
C GLN A 85 16.80 -65.41 4.31
N ARG A 86 15.92 -64.41 4.53
CA ARG A 86 14.70 -64.59 5.32
C ARG A 86 13.45 -64.24 4.52
N GLN A 87 13.25 -64.97 3.43
CA GLN A 87 11.87 -65.30 3.04
C GLN A 87 11.25 -66.03 4.25
N SER A 88 10.20 -65.47 4.83
CA SER A 88 9.50 -66.13 5.92
C SER A 88 8.79 -67.38 5.39
N LEU A 89 8.83 -68.49 6.12
CA LEU A 89 8.10 -69.72 5.74
C LEU A 89 6.60 -69.47 5.54
N ALA A 90 6.03 -68.48 6.25
CA ALA A 90 4.66 -68.01 6.01
C ALA A 90 4.49 -67.37 4.63
N THR A 91 5.46 -66.56 4.17
CA THR A 91 5.44 -65.95 2.84
C THR A 91 5.59 -66.99 1.72
N SER A 92 6.52 -67.93 1.87
CA SER A 92 6.71 -69.03 0.91
C SER A 92 5.49 -69.95 0.81
N PHE A 93 4.76 -70.15 1.91
CA PHE A 93 3.51 -70.91 1.91
C PHE A 93 2.35 -70.15 1.27
N ILE A 94 2.23 -68.84 1.49
CA ILE A 94 1.20 -67.99 0.84
C ILE A 94 1.39 -67.95 -0.69
N MET A 95 2.61 -68.09 -1.20
CA MET A 95 2.88 -68.21 -2.64
C MET A 95 2.78 -69.64 -3.18
N GLY A 96 2.57 -70.66 -2.33
CA GLY A 96 2.35 -72.05 -2.72
C GLY A 96 3.62 -72.91 -2.89
N ASP A 97 4.81 -72.37 -2.65
CA ASP A 97 6.10 -73.05 -2.89
C ASP A 97 6.43 -74.16 -1.86
N VAL A 98 5.61 -74.35 -0.82
CA VAL A 98 5.88 -75.26 0.31
C VAL A 98 4.67 -76.14 0.61
N GLN A 99 4.88 -77.46 0.66
CA GLN A 99 3.82 -78.42 1.02
C GLN A 99 3.28 -78.19 2.45
N SER A 100 1.96 -78.23 2.60
CA SER A 100 1.23 -77.94 3.84
C SER A 100 1.73 -78.72 5.07
N ASP A 101 2.14 -79.97 4.89
CA ASP A 101 2.50 -80.86 6.00
C ASP A 101 3.83 -80.49 6.67
N VAL A 102 4.72 -79.75 5.98
CA VAL A 102 5.93 -79.18 6.57
C VAL A 102 5.56 -78.11 7.61
N LEU A 103 4.57 -77.27 7.30
CA LEU A 103 4.09 -76.24 8.23
C LEU A 103 3.28 -76.82 9.37
N LYS A 104 2.47 -77.88 9.15
CA LYS A 104 1.83 -78.61 10.25
C LYS A 104 2.88 -79.10 11.25
N ASN A 105 3.89 -79.82 10.75
CA ASN A 105 4.95 -80.37 11.61
C ASN A 105 5.79 -79.28 12.30
N SER A 106 6.01 -78.12 11.67
CA SER A 106 6.80 -77.03 12.26
C SER A 106 6.00 -76.14 13.24
N VAL A 107 4.69 -75.94 13.04
CA VAL A 107 3.88 -75.03 13.87
C VAL A 107 3.31 -75.76 15.08
N TYR A 108 2.75 -76.97 14.90
CA TYR A 108 2.21 -77.75 16.02
C TYR A 108 3.28 -78.29 16.98
N SER A 109 4.55 -78.38 16.55
CA SER A 109 5.67 -78.75 17.44
C SER A 109 6.20 -77.56 18.27
N GLN A 110 6.15 -76.34 17.75
CA GLN A 110 6.58 -75.14 18.49
C GLN A 110 5.55 -74.66 19.52
N PHE A 111 4.26 -74.99 19.35
CA PHE A 111 3.19 -74.61 20.27
C PHE A 111 2.30 -75.80 20.67
N PRO A 112 2.78 -76.73 21.54
CA PRO A 112 2.01 -77.90 21.96
C PRO A 112 0.66 -77.61 22.63
N SER A 113 0.49 -76.41 23.19
CA SER A 113 -0.77 -75.91 23.76
C SER A 113 -1.87 -75.67 22.73
N LEU A 114 -1.54 -75.56 21.43
CA LEU A 114 -2.55 -75.48 20.36
C LEU A 114 -3.13 -76.85 19.99
N CYS A 115 -2.59 -77.95 20.51
CA CYS A 115 -3.09 -79.31 20.25
C CYS A 115 -4.19 -79.75 21.24
N SER A 116 -4.34 -79.07 22.39
CA SER A 116 -5.40 -79.36 23.38
C SER A 116 -6.63 -78.47 23.26
N LEU A 117 -6.52 -77.33 22.57
CA LEU A 117 -7.67 -76.56 22.11
C LEU A 117 -8.09 -77.09 20.73
N GLN A 118 -9.31 -77.60 20.62
CA GLN A 118 -9.95 -77.89 19.32
C GLN A 118 -10.45 -76.60 18.66
N ALA A 119 -9.60 -75.57 18.63
CA ALA A 119 -9.84 -74.33 17.91
C ALA A 119 -9.76 -74.62 16.41
N SER A 120 -10.75 -74.18 15.64
CA SER A 120 -10.68 -74.32 14.19
C SER A 120 -9.60 -73.40 13.63
N ALA A 121 -9.00 -73.75 12.49
CA ALA A 121 -8.07 -72.86 11.79
C ALA A 121 -8.75 -71.51 11.43
N GLU A 122 -10.08 -71.53 11.25
CA GLU A 122 -10.91 -70.34 11.04
C GLU A 122 -10.87 -69.39 12.25
N ASP A 123 -10.86 -69.91 13.47
CA ASP A 123 -10.85 -69.09 14.70
C ASP A 123 -9.48 -68.47 14.97
N VAL A 124 -8.40 -69.15 14.58
CA VAL A 124 -7.05 -68.58 14.59
C VAL A 124 -6.94 -67.42 13.59
N VAL A 125 -7.50 -67.58 12.38
CA VAL A 125 -7.56 -66.51 11.37
C VAL A 125 -8.44 -65.34 11.83
N LYS A 126 -9.61 -65.60 12.44
CA LYS A 126 -10.45 -64.55 13.04
C LYS A 126 -9.69 -63.76 14.12
N LEU A 127 -8.98 -64.45 15.02
CA LEU A 127 -8.19 -63.81 16.07
C LEU A 127 -7.04 -62.97 15.48
N GLN A 128 -6.38 -63.47 14.42
CA GLN A 128 -5.34 -62.72 13.73
C GLN A 128 -5.90 -61.48 13.03
N ASN A 129 -7.05 -61.58 12.35
CA ASN A 129 -7.73 -60.42 11.74
C ASN A 129 -8.10 -59.38 12.80
N MET A 130 -8.79 -59.79 13.88
CA MET A 130 -9.13 -58.94 15.03
C MET A 130 -7.90 -58.23 15.62
N MET A 131 -6.76 -58.92 15.72
CA MET A 131 -5.51 -58.34 16.20
C MET A 131 -4.90 -57.33 15.21
N THR A 132 -4.99 -57.58 13.89
CA THR A 132 -4.56 -56.61 12.87
C THR A 132 -5.48 -55.38 12.81
N GLU A 133 -6.79 -55.56 12.97
CA GLU A 133 -7.78 -54.48 13.05
C GLU A 133 -7.57 -53.64 14.31
N TYR A 134 -7.34 -54.26 15.47
CA TYR A 134 -6.98 -53.55 16.71
C TYR A 134 -5.70 -52.73 16.55
N LEU A 135 -4.66 -53.29 15.91
CA LEU A 135 -3.41 -52.57 15.64
C LEU A 135 -3.58 -51.45 14.60
N ALA A 136 -4.48 -51.60 13.62
CA ALA A 136 -4.85 -50.53 12.71
C ALA A 136 -5.60 -49.41 13.42
N LEU A 137 -6.62 -49.76 14.22
CA LEU A 137 -7.42 -48.82 15.02
C LEU A 137 -6.56 -48.03 16.01
N LYS A 138 -5.63 -48.70 16.71
CA LYS A 138 -4.67 -48.05 17.59
C LYS A 138 -3.82 -47.02 16.83
N ARG A 139 -3.23 -47.40 15.69
CA ARG A 139 -2.46 -46.47 14.84
C ARG A 139 -3.29 -45.29 14.33
N THR A 140 -4.59 -45.48 14.05
CA THR A 140 -5.47 -44.35 13.70
C THR A 140 -5.78 -43.46 14.89
N LEU A 141 -5.98 -44.01 16.09
CA LEU A 141 -6.21 -43.24 17.31
C LEU A 141 -4.97 -42.43 17.70
N ASP A 142 -3.77 -43.02 17.63
CA ASP A 142 -2.49 -42.35 17.87
C ASP A 142 -2.31 -41.16 16.90
N LYS A 143 -2.65 -41.35 15.61
CA LYS A 143 -2.66 -40.26 14.60
C LYS A 143 -3.69 -39.18 14.92
N VAL A 144 -4.93 -39.54 15.27
CA VAL A 144 -5.99 -38.58 15.62
C VAL A 144 -5.57 -37.74 16.83
N ASN A 145 -5.03 -38.37 17.88
CA ASN A 145 -4.51 -37.67 19.05
C ASN A 145 -3.39 -36.69 18.68
N GLN A 146 -2.44 -37.08 17.83
CA GLN A 146 -1.39 -36.17 17.36
C GLN A 146 -1.95 -35.01 16.54
N THR A 147 -2.94 -35.24 15.66
CA THR A 147 -3.60 -34.14 14.93
C THR A 147 -4.37 -33.20 15.86
N MET A 148 -5.02 -33.72 16.90
CA MET A 148 -5.74 -32.91 17.90
C MET A 148 -4.76 -32.01 18.69
N LEU A 149 -3.61 -32.54 19.11
CA LEU A 149 -2.55 -31.75 19.76
C LEU A 149 -1.98 -30.67 18.82
N ASN A 150 -1.77 -31.00 17.55
CA ASN A 150 -1.31 -30.03 16.55
C ASN A 150 -2.34 -28.91 16.33
N TYR A 151 -3.62 -29.24 16.18
CA TYR A 151 -4.69 -28.25 16.07
C TYR A 151 -4.81 -27.39 17.34
N HIS A 152 -4.68 -27.97 18.53
CA HIS A 152 -4.71 -27.21 19.78
C HIS A 152 -3.57 -26.19 19.87
N LYS A 153 -2.33 -26.62 19.56
CA LYS A 153 -1.16 -25.74 19.50
C LYS A 153 -1.36 -24.62 18.47
N MET A 154 -1.86 -24.96 17.28
CA MET A 154 -2.15 -23.98 16.24
C MET A 154 -3.17 -22.95 16.73
N ILE A 155 -4.30 -23.37 17.32
CA ILE A 155 -5.33 -22.48 17.86
C ILE A 155 -4.77 -21.56 18.97
N GLN A 156 -3.86 -22.06 19.81
CA GLN A 156 -3.16 -21.22 20.80
C GLN A 156 -2.29 -20.14 20.12
N GLN A 157 -1.50 -20.50 19.11
CA GLN A 157 -0.66 -19.55 18.37
C GLN A 157 -1.51 -18.49 17.64
N TRP A 158 -2.61 -18.87 17.00
CA TRP A 158 -3.53 -17.92 16.36
C TRP A 158 -4.16 -16.95 17.37
N ARG A 159 -4.52 -17.42 18.58
CA ARG A 159 -5.04 -16.55 19.65
C ARG A 159 -3.99 -15.56 20.16
N GLN A 160 -2.74 -16.00 20.33
CA GLN A 160 -1.65 -15.11 20.75
C GLN A 160 -1.38 -14.05 19.69
N ASN A 161 -1.17 -14.46 18.43
CA ASN A 161 -0.91 -13.55 17.31
C ASN A 161 -2.04 -12.51 17.15
N ALA A 162 -3.31 -12.91 17.32
CA ALA A 162 -4.44 -12.00 17.25
C ALA A 162 -4.45 -10.97 18.40
N ALA A 163 -4.12 -11.39 19.63
CA ALA A 163 -4.01 -10.48 20.78
C ALA A 163 -2.84 -9.50 20.63
N ASP A 164 -1.69 -9.98 20.14
CA ASP A 164 -0.50 -9.16 19.88
C ASP A 164 -0.78 -8.10 18.80
N GLN A 165 -1.48 -8.48 17.72
CA GLN A 165 -1.94 -7.56 16.69
C GLN A 165 -2.96 -6.55 17.22
N GLU A 166 -3.94 -6.98 18.03
CA GLU A 166 -4.91 -6.08 18.66
C GLU A 166 -4.21 -5.06 19.57
N GLN A 167 -3.16 -5.47 20.31
CA GLN A 167 -2.35 -4.58 21.12
C GLN A 167 -1.54 -3.58 20.27
N GLN A 168 -0.94 -4.03 19.15
CA GLN A 168 -0.24 -3.14 18.22
C GLN A 168 -1.17 -2.07 17.62
N TYR A 169 -2.36 -2.45 17.14
CA TYR A 169 -3.34 -1.49 16.62
C TYR A 169 -3.85 -0.52 17.70
N LYS A 170 -4.06 -0.99 18.94
CA LYS A 170 -4.41 -0.12 20.07
C LYS A 170 -3.32 0.91 20.37
N GLU A 171 -2.04 0.55 20.27
CA GLU A 171 -0.93 1.47 20.54
C GLU A 171 -0.75 2.47 19.39
N GLN A 172 -0.82 2.03 18.13
CA GLN A 172 -0.85 2.91 16.96
C GLN A 172 -2.01 3.92 17.04
N LEU A 173 -3.19 3.48 17.48
CA LEU A 173 -4.35 4.35 17.66
C LEU A 173 -4.11 5.42 18.74
N LYS A 174 -3.49 5.07 19.88
CA LYS A 174 -3.10 6.07 20.91
C LYS A 174 -2.09 7.07 20.36
N GLN A 175 -1.06 6.61 19.64
CA GLN A 175 -0.02 7.49 19.08
C GLN A 175 -0.62 8.47 18.06
N CYS A 176 -1.53 7.99 17.20
CA CYS A 176 -2.30 8.82 16.28
C CYS A 176 -3.18 9.84 17.04
N GLN A 177 -3.90 9.41 18.08
CA GLN A 177 -4.72 10.30 18.92
C GLN A 177 -3.86 11.39 19.61
N ALA A 178 -2.70 11.03 20.15
CA ALA A 178 -1.77 11.98 20.75
C ALA A 178 -1.20 12.99 19.74
N GLN A 179 -0.85 12.53 18.53
CA GLN A 179 -0.37 13.41 17.46
C GLN A 179 -1.47 14.37 16.98
N VAL A 180 -2.71 13.90 16.82
CA VAL A 180 -3.86 14.73 16.47
C VAL A 180 -4.13 15.78 17.55
N GLU A 181 -3.98 15.44 18.83
CA GLU A 181 -4.21 16.37 19.93
C GLU A 181 -3.10 17.42 20.06
N LEU A 182 -1.83 17.05 19.84
CA LEU A 182 -0.72 18.00 19.71
C LEU A 182 -0.95 18.98 18.55
N LEU A 183 -1.34 18.48 17.37
CA LEU A 183 -1.65 19.32 16.21
C LEU A 183 -2.85 20.24 16.45
N ARG A 184 -3.84 19.83 17.26
CA ARG A 184 -4.94 20.72 17.70
C ARG A 184 -4.45 21.83 18.62
N GLN A 185 -3.60 21.51 19.60
CA GLN A 185 -3.04 22.50 20.52
C GLN A 185 -2.15 23.51 19.78
N GLU A 186 -1.34 23.04 18.81
CA GLU A 186 -0.56 23.91 17.93
C GLU A 186 -1.46 24.80 17.06
N ASN A 187 -2.49 24.24 16.41
CA ASN A 187 -3.45 25.03 15.61
C ASN A 187 -4.25 26.03 16.45
N GLN A 188 -4.54 25.72 17.72
CA GLN A 188 -5.23 26.64 18.63
C GLN A 188 -4.30 27.79 19.02
N LYS A 189 -3.06 27.49 19.43
CA LYS A 189 -2.05 28.51 19.73
C LYS A 189 -1.77 29.40 18.51
N LEU A 190 -1.65 28.82 17.31
CA LEU A 190 -1.42 29.60 16.09
C LEU A 190 -2.58 30.54 15.75
N LYS A 191 -3.81 30.25 16.16
CA LYS A 191 -4.93 31.21 16.05
C LYS A 191 -4.79 32.35 17.05
N GLU A 192 -4.46 32.05 18.31
CA GLU A 192 -4.23 33.05 19.36
C GLU A 192 -3.03 33.98 19.00
N ASP A 193 -1.95 33.40 18.47
CA ASP A 193 -0.78 34.12 17.92
C ASP A 193 -1.06 34.89 16.61
N LEU A 194 -2.22 34.69 15.97
CA LEU A 194 -2.69 35.45 14.79
C LEU A 194 -3.70 36.53 15.19
N GLU A 195 -4.65 36.22 16.06
CA GLU A 195 -5.67 37.13 16.58
C GLU A 195 -5.00 38.30 17.31
N THR A 196 -4.06 38.02 18.22
CA THR A 196 -3.24 39.05 18.89
C THR A 196 -2.38 39.89 17.94
N LYS A 197 -1.99 39.36 16.77
CA LYS A 197 -1.29 40.15 15.73
C LYS A 197 -2.23 41.02 14.91
N ILE A 198 -3.46 40.56 14.67
CA ILE A 198 -4.51 41.36 14.03
C ILE A 198 -4.85 42.55 14.94
N GLU A 199 -5.07 42.32 16.24
CA GLU A 199 -5.27 43.39 17.23
C GLU A 199 -4.11 44.40 17.24
N GLN A 200 -2.86 43.93 17.23
CA GLN A 200 -1.69 44.82 17.16
C GLN A 200 -1.64 45.65 15.86
N ILE A 201 -2.01 45.06 14.72
CA ILE A 201 -2.08 45.77 13.44
C ILE A 201 -3.20 46.81 13.45
N GLU A 202 -4.38 46.48 13.98
CA GLU A 202 -5.51 47.42 14.11
C GLU A 202 -5.17 48.60 15.05
N VAL A 203 -4.47 48.35 16.16
CA VAL A 203 -3.98 49.40 17.05
C VAL A 203 -2.97 50.31 16.34
N VAL A 204 -1.99 49.76 15.62
CA VAL A 204 -1.00 50.55 14.87
C VAL A 204 -1.63 51.34 13.73
N GLN A 205 -2.61 50.77 13.01
CA GLN A 205 -3.37 51.49 11.98
C GLN A 205 -4.19 52.63 12.59
N THR A 206 -4.82 52.41 13.74
CA THR A 206 -5.60 53.44 14.45
C THR A 206 -4.71 54.59 14.90
N ILE A 207 -3.53 54.31 15.47
CA ILE A 207 -2.56 55.33 15.86
C ILE A 207 -2.07 56.11 14.63
N SER A 208 -1.66 55.41 13.56
CA SER A 208 -1.14 56.08 12.36
C SER A 208 -2.21 56.92 11.64
N GLN A 209 -3.49 56.53 11.71
CA GLN A 209 -4.59 57.35 11.21
C GLN A 209 -4.80 58.61 12.08
N GLN A 210 -4.73 58.49 13.41
CA GLN A 210 -4.80 59.64 14.32
C GLN A 210 -3.64 60.61 14.08
N GLU A 211 -2.40 60.13 13.99
CA GLU A 211 -1.22 60.93 13.65
C GLU A 211 -1.38 61.66 12.30
N GLN A 212 -1.92 60.99 11.28
CA GLN A 212 -2.20 61.60 9.97
C GLN A 212 -3.28 62.69 10.04
N ASP A 213 -4.32 62.50 10.85
CA ASP A 213 -5.39 63.49 11.00
C ASP A 213 -4.96 64.70 11.85
N GLU A 214 -4.13 64.50 12.89
CA GLU A 214 -3.46 65.59 13.63
C GLU A 214 -2.49 66.37 12.72
N LEU A 215 -1.70 65.67 11.90
CA LEU A 215 -0.83 66.30 10.88
C LEU A 215 -1.65 67.10 9.86
N ARG A 216 -2.77 66.56 9.36
CA ARG A 216 -3.70 67.28 8.47
C ARG A 216 -4.28 68.52 9.13
N GLN A 217 -4.69 68.43 10.40
CA GLN A 217 -5.17 69.59 11.16
C GLN A 217 -4.08 70.65 11.30
N SER A 218 -2.88 70.28 11.76
CA SER A 218 -1.77 71.23 11.94
C SER A 218 -1.35 71.90 10.62
N VAL A 219 -1.36 71.16 9.50
CA VAL A 219 -1.12 71.73 8.16
C VAL A 219 -2.25 72.69 7.75
N SER A 220 -3.51 72.38 8.06
CA SER A 220 -4.66 73.26 7.80
C SER A 220 -4.57 74.56 8.59
N GLU A 221 -4.26 74.49 9.89
CA GLU A 221 -4.07 75.65 10.76
C GLU A 221 -2.92 76.55 10.28
N LYS A 222 -1.75 75.97 9.98
CA LYS A 222 -0.59 76.70 9.42
C LYS A 222 -0.92 77.33 8.07
N ARG A 223 -1.67 76.65 7.20
CA ARG A 223 -2.10 77.18 5.90
C ARG A 223 -3.09 78.35 6.05
N SER A 224 -4.01 78.27 7.01
CA SER A 224 -4.93 79.36 7.35
C SER A 224 -4.17 80.60 7.85
N LEU A 225 -3.17 80.41 8.71
CA LEU A 225 -2.29 81.49 9.17
C LEU A 225 -1.51 82.14 8.02
N VAL A 226 -0.93 81.34 7.11
CA VAL A 226 -0.20 81.85 5.94
C VAL A 226 -1.11 82.66 5.01
N GLU A 227 -2.33 82.20 4.73
CA GLU A 227 -3.26 82.94 3.87
C GLU A 227 -3.75 84.24 4.54
N ASN A 228 -3.94 84.25 5.86
CA ASN A 228 -4.26 85.47 6.61
C ASN A 228 -3.09 86.49 6.55
N MET A 229 -1.86 86.05 6.81
CA MET A 229 -0.66 86.89 6.66
C MET A 229 -0.50 87.43 5.22
N ARG A 230 -0.84 86.62 4.21
CA ARG A 230 -0.81 87.03 2.80
C ARG A 230 -1.80 88.16 2.51
N VAL A 231 -3.05 88.05 2.96
CA VAL A 231 -4.06 89.11 2.81
C VAL A 231 -3.62 90.40 3.51
N GLU A 232 -2.96 90.32 4.66
CA GLU A 232 -2.41 91.50 5.35
C GLU A 232 -1.19 92.09 4.62
N ILE A 233 -0.32 91.28 4.03
CA ILE A 233 0.77 91.73 3.14
C ILE A 233 0.19 92.46 1.92
N ASP A 234 -0.79 91.89 1.22
CA ASP A 234 -1.40 92.50 0.03
C ASP A 234 -2.08 93.84 0.38
N LYS A 235 -2.75 93.92 1.53
CA LYS A 235 -3.34 95.15 2.08
C LYS A 235 -2.28 96.21 2.42
N LEU A 236 -1.15 95.82 3.01
CA LEU A 236 -0.02 96.72 3.28
C LEU A 236 0.68 97.17 1.99
N GLN A 237 0.73 96.32 0.96
CA GLN A 237 1.22 96.68 -0.36
C GLN A 237 0.29 97.69 -1.06
N GLN A 238 -1.03 97.51 -1.01
CA GLN A 238 -1.99 98.50 -1.53
C GLN A 238 -1.81 99.86 -0.85
N LEU A 239 -1.73 99.89 0.50
CA LEU A 239 -1.49 101.12 1.25
C LEU A 239 -0.18 101.82 0.85
N LYS A 240 0.92 101.07 0.64
CA LYS A 240 2.17 101.62 0.10
C LYS A 240 2.06 102.10 -1.35
N MET A 241 1.37 101.37 -2.22
CA MET A 241 1.16 101.73 -3.62
C MET A 241 0.31 103.00 -3.80
N HIS A 242 -0.28 103.53 -2.72
CA HIS A 242 -1.01 104.79 -2.70
C HIS A 242 -0.23 105.92 -1.97
N SER A 243 1.01 105.68 -1.55
CA SER A 243 1.80 106.60 -0.70
C SER A 243 3.19 106.98 -1.25
N PHE A 244 3.45 106.79 -2.55
CA PHE A 244 4.72 107.18 -3.18
C PHE A 244 4.49 108.08 -4.40
N GLU A 245 4.83 109.36 -4.24
CA GLU A 245 4.96 110.33 -5.34
C GLU A 245 6.34 110.14 -5.98
N PHE A 246 6.37 109.93 -7.30
CA PHE A 246 7.61 109.66 -8.03
C PHE A 246 8.21 110.99 -8.52
N VAL A 247 9.38 111.37 -7.98
CA VAL A 247 10.09 112.60 -8.35
C VAL A 247 11.24 112.29 -9.32
N PRO A 248 11.16 112.68 -10.60
CA PRO A 248 12.30 112.62 -11.52
C PRO A 248 13.13 113.91 -11.38
N GLU A 249 14.42 113.79 -11.08
CA GLU A 249 15.34 114.91 -11.21
C GLU A 249 15.60 115.23 -12.68
N ASN A 250 15.40 116.48 -13.09
CA ASN A 250 15.71 116.95 -14.44
C ASN A 250 17.16 117.43 -14.52
N GLY A 251 17.98 116.80 -15.36
CA GLY A 251 19.41 117.11 -15.55
C GLY A 251 19.78 117.24 -17.04
N SER A 252 19.92 118.49 -17.49
CA SER A 252 20.15 118.95 -18.87
C SER A 252 21.20 118.21 -19.73
N ASN A 253 20.82 117.97 -20.98
CA ASN A 253 21.61 117.77 -22.22
C ASN A 253 23.12 118.16 -22.19
N THR A 254 23.98 117.29 -22.72
CA THR A 254 25.01 117.66 -23.72
C THR A 254 25.58 116.43 -24.45
N GLU A 255 25.61 116.47 -25.78
CA GLU A 255 26.44 115.61 -26.67
C GLU A 255 27.56 116.48 -27.31
N PRO A 256 28.47 115.95 -28.12
CA PRO A 256 29.44 114.89 -27.79
C PRO A 256 30.89 115.26 -28.24
N ASP A 257 31.92 114.56 -27.75
CA ASP A 257 33.24 114.53 -28.43
C ASP A 257 33.99 113.19 -28.16
N PRO A 258 34.70 112.57 -29.13
CA PRO A 258 35.12 111.17 -29.04
C PRO A 258 36.57 111.00 -28.52
N GLY A 259 36.74 110.59 -27.26
CA GLY A 259 38.02 110.64 -26.54
C GLY A 259 38.58 109.33 -25.95
N MET A 260 38.32 108.14 -26.54
CA MET A 260 39.03 106.88 -26.22
C MET A 260 39.25 106.55 -24.72
N ALA A 261 38.26 106.85 -23.87
CA ALA A 261 38.28 106.41 -22.49
C ALA A 261 38.13 104.88 -22.43
N LEU A 262 39.23 104.18 -22.15
CA LEU A 262 39.24 102.75 -21.85
C LEU A 262 38.18 102.44 -20.77
N ASN A 263 37.45 101.33 -20.95
CA ASN A 263 36.44 100.84 -20.01
C ASN A 263 37.07 100.33 -18.70
N TYR A 264 37.65 101.25 -17.92
CA TYR A 264 38.04 101.04 -16.54
C TYR A 264 36.78 101.02 -15.68
N VAL A 265 36.21 99.82 -15.53
CA VAL A 265 35.31 99.50 -14.41
C VAL A 265 35.99 99.99 -13.13
N GLN A 266 35.34 100.86 -12.37
CA GLN A 266 35.89 101.36 -11.11
C GLN A 266 36.23 100.19 -10.20
N ARG A 267 37.33 100.29 -9.44
CA ARG A 267 37.84 99.19 -8.61
C ARG A 267 36.77 98.64 -7.66
N ASP A 268 35.99 99.53 -7.06
CA ASP A 268 34.88 99.17 -6.17
C ASP A 268 33.75 98.41 -6.87
N GLU A 269 33.53 98.66 -8.17
CA GLU A 269 32.53 98.00 -9.00
C GLU A 269 33.00 96.63 -9.49
N HIS A 270 34.28 96.50 -9.87
CA HIS A 270 34.93 95.21 -10.08
C HIS A 270 34.86 94.36 -8.81
N ASP A 271 35.18 94.95 -7.66
CA ASP A 271 35.19 94.22 -6.38
C ASP A 271 33.76 93.92 -5.88
N ARG A 272 32.72 94.65 -6.33
CA ARG A 272 31.31 94.20 -6.19
C ARG A 272 31.05 92.96 -7.03
N GLN A 273 31.35 93.01 -8.34
CA GLN A 273 31.13 91.90 -9.27
C GLN A 273 31.85 90.61 -8.82
N VAL A 274 33.10 90.70 -8.34
CA VAL A 274 33.83 89.56 -7.76
C VAL A 274 33.12 88.98 -6.53
N ARG A 275 32.60 89.82 -5.63
CA ARG A 275 31.84 89.37 -4.45
C ARG A 275 30.50 88.73 -4.82
N ASP A 276 29.81 89.23 -5.85
CA ASP A 276 28.57 88.62 -6.33
C ASP A 276 28.81 87.31 -7.08
N LEU A 277 29.88 87.20 -7.87
CA LEU A 277 30.31 85.92 -8.46
C LEU A 277 30.73 84.91 -7.37
N GLN A 278 31.40 85.35 -6.29
CA GLN A 278 31.68 84.47 -5.14
C GLN A 278 30.39 84.02 -4.42
N ARG A 279 29.39 84.89 -4.26
CA ARG A 279 28.07 84.51 -3.69
C ARG A 279 27.36 83.48 -4.57
N GLN A 280 27.35 83.69 -5.89
CA GLN A 280 26.75 82.76 -6.86
C GLN A 280 27.49 81.41 -6.85
N LEU A 281 28.83 81.41 -6.83
CA LEU A 281 29.63 80.20 -6.73
C LEU A 281 29.35 79.43 -5.43
N SER A 282 29.32 80.11 -4.28
CA SER A 282 28.97 79.48 -2.99
C SER A 282 27.56 78.90 -2.99
N LYS A 283 26.58 79.58 -3.61
CA LYS A 283 25.21 79.06 -3.77
C LYS A 283 25.18 77.79 -4.61
N LEU A 284 25.86 77.79 -5.76
CA LEU A 284 25.98 76.61 -6.62
C LEU A 284 26.72 75.44 -5.94
N VAL A 285 27.69 75.71 -5.08
CA VAL A 285 28.38 74.67 -4.29
C VAL A 285 27.44 74.03 -3.27
N VAL A 286 26.59 74.80 -2.59
CA VAL A 286 25.58 74.25 -1.65
C VAL A 286 24.55 73.41 -2.41
N GLU A 287 23.99 73.92 -3.52
CA GLU A 287 23.03 73.18 -4.35
C GLU A 287 23.61 71.85 -4.89
N ASN A 288 24.90 71.84 -5.24
CA ASN A 288 25.58 70.64 -5.72
C ASN A 288 25.88 69.62 -4.60
N LEU A 289 26.09 70.07 -3.36
CA LEU A 289 26.15 69.20 -2.18
C LEU A 289 24.78 68.58 -1.88
N GLU A 290 23.70 69.37 -1.89
CA GLU A 290 22.32 68.89 -1.71
C GLU A 290 21.94 67.84 -2.78
N ILE A 291 22.30 68.07 -4.05
CA ILE A 291 22.12 67.09 -5.13
C ILE A 291 22.96 65.82 -4.91
N THR A 292 24.16 65.95 -4.35
CA THR A 292 25.04 64.81 -4.04
C THR A 292 24.47 63.95 -2.92
N ASP A 293 23.94 64.57 -1.86
CA ASP A 293 23.32 63.87 -0.74
C ASP A 293 21.98 63.20 -1.16
N MET A 294 21.12 63.89 -1.92
CA MET A 294 19.92 63.27 -2.50
C MET A 294 20.28 62.05 -3.38
N LYS A 295 21.30 62.18 -4.23
CA LYS A 295 21.80 61.07 -5.06
C LYS A 295 22.29 59.89 -4.21
N LYS A 296 22.93 60.15 -3.06
CA LYS A 296 23.36 59.11 -2.11
C LYS A 296 22.16 58.38 -1.53
N THR A 297 21.13 59.10 -1.06
CA THR A 297 19.89 58.51 -0.56
C THR A 297 19.18 57.65 -1.61
N TYR A 298 19.08 58.10 -2.86
CA TYR A 298 18.48 57.30 -3.94
C TYR A 298 19.30 56.03 -4.26
N ILE A 299 20.63 56.04 -4.13
CA ILE A 299 21.46 54.83 -4.29
C ILE A 299 21.18 53.84 -3.16
N GLU A 300 21.11 54.32 -1.92
CA GLU A 300 20.80 53.50 -0.73
C GLU A 300 19.40 52.88 -0.80
N GLU A 301 18.39 53.65 -1.24
CA GLU A 301 17.04 53.14 -1.49
C GLU A 301 17.01 52.08 -2.61
N ILE A 302 17.69 52.35 -3.74
CA ILE A 302 17.81 51.40 -4.87
C ILE A 302 18.48 50.09 -4.43
N ASP A 303 19.51 50.14 -3.59
CA ASP A 303 20.22 48.95 -3.12
C ASP A 303 19.38 48.15 -2.09
N CYS A 304 18.65 48.82 -1.20
CA CYS A 304 17.63 48.18 -0.37
C CYS A 304 16.56 47.46 -1.21
N LEU A 305 16.04 48.12 -2.26
CA LEU A 305 15.05 47.52 -3.17
C LEU A 305 15.61 46.32 -3.94
N LYS A 306 16.89 46.32 -4.35
CA LYS A 306 17.56 45.15 -4.95
C LYS A 306 17.61 43.96 -4.00
N VAL A 307 17.97 44.18 -2.73
CA VAL A 307 18.03 43.12 -1.70
C VAL A 307 16.64 42.55 -1.40
N THR A 308 15.62 43.39 -1.32
CA THR A 308 14.21 42.96 -1.16
C THR A 308 13.73 42.17 -2.38
N LEU A 309 14.08 42.58 -3.60
CA LEU A 309 13.73 41.88 -4.82
C LEU A 309 14.45 40.52 -4.94
N ALA A 310 15.73 40.43 -4.55
CA ALA A 310 16.48 39.18 -4.54
C ALA A 310 15.89 38.16 -3.56
N SER A 311 15.62 38.56 -2.31
CA SER A 311 15.03 37.65 -1.31
C SER A 311 13.60 37.22 -1.67
N ALA A 312 12.79 38.10 -2.28
CA ALA A 312 11.49 37.72 -2.85
C ALA A 312 11.63 36.70 -4.01
N GLN A 313 12.64 36.85 -4.87
CA GLN A 313 12.92 35.88 -5.93
C GLN A 313 13.37 34.52 -5.38
N GLU A 314 14.22 34.49 -4.36
CA GLU A 314 14.64 33.25 -3.68
C GLU A 314 13.46 32.53 -3.02
N LEU A 315 12.57 33.28 -2.35
CA LEU A 315 11.34 32.73 -1.76
C LEU A 315 10.41 32.13 -2.83
N MET A 316 10.18 32.82 -3.94
CA MET A 316 9.41 32.28 -5.07
C MET A 316 10.07 31.04 -5.69
N GLN A 317 11.41 31.01 -5.81
CA GLN A 317 12.12 29.82 -6.27
C GLN A 317 11.95 28.64 -5.31
N LYS A 318 12.06 28.87 -3.99
CA LYS A 318 11.84 27.83 -2.99
C LYS A 318 10.42 27.27 -3.09
N MET A 319 9.41 28.13 -3.03
CA MET A 319 8.00 27.72 -3.15
C MET A 319 7.73 26.92 -4.44
N ASN A 320 8.35 27.28 -5.57
CA ASN A 320 8.23 26.51 -6.81
C ASN A 320 8.91 25.11 -6.74
N ARG A 321 10.01 24.95 -6.00
CA ARG A 321 10.62 23.64 -5.73
C ARG A 321 9.69 22.79 -4.86
N ASP A 322 9.19 23.36 -3.76
CA ASP A 322 8.28 22.71 -2.81
C ASP A 322 6.99 22.24 -3.53
N ILE A 323 6.41 23.07 -4.41
CA ILE A 323 5.26 22.72 -5.26
C ILE A 323 5.57 21.55 -6.21
N ASN A 324 6.76 21.52 -6.80
CA ASN A 324 7.13 20.46 -7.75
C ASN A 324 7.43 19.13 -7.03
N GLU A 325 8.02 19.18 -5.84
CA GLU A 325 8.22 18.00 -4.98
C GLU A 325 6.88 17.42 -4.52
N LEU A 326 5.93 18.27 -4.10
CA LEU A 326 4.58 17.84 -3.74
C LEU A 326 3.86 17.18 -4.93
N LYS A 327 3.95 17.75 -6.15
CA LYS A 327 3.40 17.14 -7.37
C LYS A 327 4.02 15.77 -7.67
N ALA A 328 5.34 15.62 -7.53
CA ALA A 328 6.00 14.33 -7.75
C ALA A 328 5.53 13.27 -6.73
N LYS A 329 5.40 13.65 -5.45
CA LYS A 329 4.85 12.80 -4.38
C LYS A 329 3.37 12.47 -4.58
N ASP A 330 2.60 13.34 -5.22
CA ASP A 330 1.18 13.12 -5.52
C ASP A 330 1.00 12.14 -6.70
N ILE A 331 1.79 12.31 -7.78
CA ILE A 331 1.83 11.36 -8.91
C ILE A 331 2.19 9.95 -8.42
N GLN A 332 3.23 9.80 -7.59
CA GLN A 332 3.64 8.50 -7.04
C GLN A 332 2.53 7.85 -6.18
N LYS A 333 1.71 8.64 -5.47
CA LYS A 333 0.55 8.14 -4.73
C LYS A 333 -0.57 7.72 -5.68
N GLN A 334 -0.83 8.50 -6.72
CA GLN A 334 -1.85 8.21 -7.72
C GLN A 334 -1.55 6.89 -8.46
N GLU A 335 -0.32 6.69 -8.91
CA GLU A 335 0.14 5.41 -9.51
C GLU A 335 -0.08 4.21 -8.57
N ARG A 336 0.21 4.39 -7.27
CA ARG A 336 -0.04 3.35 -6.25
C ARG A 336 -1.54 3.09 -6.03
N ILE A 337 -2.37 4.12 -6.08
CA ILE A 337 -3.84 4.00 -5.98
C ILE A 337 -4.39 3.26 -7.19
N GLU A 338 -3.98 3.60 -8.40
CA GLU A 338 -4.40 2.95 -9.66
C GLU A 338 -3.98 1.48 -9.71
N HIS A 339 -2.77 1.15 -9.22
CA HIS A 339 -2.33 -0.24 -9.08
C HIS A 339 -3.21 -1.04 -8.11
N LEU A 340 -3.50 -0.49 -6.92
CA LEU A 340 -4.36 -1.13 -5.92
C LEU A 340 -5.82 -1.24 -6.38
N GLN A 341 -6.34 -0.26 -7.11
CA GLN A 341 -7.67 -0.32 -7.75
C GLN A 341 -7.71 -1.45 -8.78
N THR A 342 -6.71 -1.53 -9.67
CA THR A 342 -6.58 -2.60 -10.67
C THR A 342 -6.54 -3.98 -10.01
N GLN A 343 -5.79 -4.13 -8.91
CA GLN A 343 -5.72 -5.38 -8.15
C GLN A 343 -7.07 -5.77 -7.52
N ASN A 344 -7.79 -4.81 -6.93
CA ASN A 344 -9.13 -5.05 -6.39
C ASN A 344 -10.14 -5.43 -7.48
N ASP A 345 -10.08 -4.78 -8.65
CA ASP A 345 -10.91 -5.09 -9.80
C ASP A 345 -10.66 -6.50 -10.37
N ILE A 346 -9.42 -6.99 -10.31
CA ILE A 346 -9.08 -8.37 -10.67
C ILE A 346 -9.69 -9.34 -9.65
N TYR A 347 -9.38 -9.20 -8.36
CA TYR A 347 -9.93 -10.10 -7.33
C TYR A 347 -11.46 -10.09 -7.27
N ARG A 348 -12.09 -8.94 -7.57
CA ARG A 348 -13.55 -8.84 -7.69
C ARG A 348 -14.07 -9.68 -8.86
N LYS A 349 -13.46 -9.57 -10.05
CA LYS A 349 -13.84 -10.36 -11.23
C LYS A 349 -13.62 -11.85 -11.01
N ASP A 350 -12.50 -12.22 -10.40
CA ASP A 350 -12.18 -13.62 -10.05
C ASP A 350 -13.22 -14.19 -9.08
N PHE A 351 -13.63 -13.42 -8.06
CA PHE A 351 -14.66 -13.84 -7.10
C PHE A 351 -16.08 -13.87 -7.70
N GLU A 352 -16.43 -12.94 -8.59
CA GLU A 352 -17.68 -12.96 -9.34
C GLU A 352 -17.73 -14.16 -10.31
N MET A 353 -16.61 -14.52 -10.94
CA MET A 353 -16.46 -15.71 -11.79
C MET A 353 -16.54 -17.01 -10.98
N GLU A 354 -15.81 -17.11 -9.86
CA GLU A 354 -15.83 -18.29 -8.98
C GLU A 354 -17.23 -18.51 -8.37
N ARG A 355 -17.99 -17.44 -8.10
CA ARG A 355 -19.40 -17.53 -7.71
C ARG A 355 -20.26 -18.10 -8.84
N ALA A 356 -20.13 -17.60 -10.06
CA ALA A 356 -20.90 -18.06 -11.21
C ALA A 356 -20.60 -19.54 -11.54
N ASP A 357 -19.33 -19.96 -11.47
CA ASP A 357 -18.95 -21.36 -11.64
C ASP A 357 -19.47 -22.25 -10.52
N ARG A 358 -19.49 -21.80 -9.25
CA ARG A 358 -20.14 -22.56 -8.16
C ARG A 358 -21.64 -22.71 -8.37
N GLU A 359 -22.33 -21.64 -8.79
CA GLU A 359 -23.78 -21.66 -9.07
C GLU A 359 -24.10 -22.62 -10.22
N LYS A 360 -23.34 -22.54 -11.32
CA LYS A 360 -23.43 -23.47 -12.45
C LYS A 360 -23.19 -24.92 -12.02
N ASN A 361 -22.12 -25.20 -11.26
CA ASN A 361 -21.82 -26.54 -10.75
C ASN A 361 -22.92 -27.08 -9.81
N ALA A 362 -23.60 -26.21 -9.05
CA ALA A 362 -24.75 -26.59 -8.24
C ALA A 362 -25.96 -26.96 -9.12
N GLY A 363 -26.26 -26.15 -10.15
CA GLY A 363 -27.31 -26.44 -11.12
C GLY A 363 -27.08 -27.72 -11.91
N GLU A 364 -25.86 -27.96 -12.38
CA GLU A 364 -25.48 -29.23 -13.05
C GLU A 364 -25.63 -30.43 -12.09
N LYS A 365 -25.20 -30.30 -10.83
CA LYS A 365 -25.38 -31.33 -9.80
C LYS A 365 -26.86 -31.67 -9.56
N ASP A 366 -27.72 -30.66 -9.45
CA ASP A 366 -29.16 -30.88 -9.25
C ASP A 366 -29.83 -31.48 -10.49
N GLN A 367 -29.38 -31.12 -11.70
CA GLN A 367 -29.78 -31.79 -12.95
C GLN A 367 -29.37 -33.28 -12.95
N TYR A 368 -28.13 -33.61 -12.61
CA TYR A 368 -27.70 -35.02 -12.47
C TYR A 368 -28.51 -35.79 -11.41
N LEU A 369 -28.95 -35.15 -10.33
CA LEU A 369 -29.84 -35.75 -9.33
C LEU A 369 -31.28 -35.96 -9.85
N LEU A 370 -31.79 -35.07 -10.70
CA LEU A 370 -33.08 -35.25 -11.38
C LEU A 370 -33.02 -36.41 -12.39
N ASP A 371 -31.96 -36.46 -13.21
CA ASP A 371 -31.75 -37.52 -14.20
C ASP A 371 -31.54 -38.88 -13.54
N LEU A 372 -30.79 -38.95 -12.44
CA LEU A 372 -30.65 -40.18 -11.65
C LEU A 372 -31.99 -40.68 -11.11
N ARG A 373 -32.86 -39.78 -10.60
CA ARG A 373 -34.22 -40.12 -10.15
C ARG A 373 -35.14 -40.54 -11.31
N ALA A 374 -34.92 -40.03 -12.52
CA ALA A 374 -35.65 -40.46 -13.72
C ALA A 374 -35.22 -41.86 -14.17
N LEU A 375 -33.90 -42.13 -14.19
CA LEU A 375 -33.35 -43.45 -14.50
C LEU A 375 -33.73 -44.50 -13.46
N GLN A 376 -33.74 -44.16 -12.17
CA GLN A 376 -34.19 -45.05 -11.09
C GLN A 376 -35.67 -45.44 -11.25
N ARG A 377 -36.56 -44.49 -11.56
CA ARG A 377 -37.98 -44.79 -11.87
C ARG A 377 -38.11 -45.69 -13.09
N ARG A 378 -37.44 -45.37 -14.19
CA ARG A 378 -37.47 -46.20 -15.41
C ARG A 378 -36.93 -47.62 -15.19
N ASN A 379 -35.90 -47.78 -14.36
CA ASN A 379 -35.39 -49.10 -13.99
C ASN A 379 -36.38 -49.87 -13.11
N GLN A 380 -37.07 -49.20 -12.18
CA GLN A 380 -38.14 -49.79 -11.39
C GLN A 380 -39.31 -50.24 -12.27
N GLU A 381 -39.76 -49.40 -13.20
CA GLU A 381 -40.79 -49.72 -14.21
C GLU A 381 -40.42 -50.96 -15.05
N LEU A 382 -39.15 -51.07 -15.47
CA LEU A 382 -38.64 -52.23 -16.22
C LEU A 382 -38.57 -53.50 -15.35
N ILE A 383 -38.18 -53.39 -14.08
CA ILE A 383 -38.19 -54.51 -13.12
C ILE A 383 -39.62 -54.99 -12.88
N GLU A 384 -40.58 -54.08 -12.74
CA GLU A 384 -42.00 -54.39 -12.57
C GLU A 384 -42.60 -55.04 -13.83
N ALA A 385 -42.27 -54.53 -15.02
CA ALA A 385 -42.70 -55.13 -16.29
C ALA A 385 -42.14 -56.55 -16.49
N LEU A 386 -40.87 -56.79 -16.14
CA LEU A 386 -40.27 -58.13 -16.15
C LEU A 386 -40.92 -59.06 -15.09
N ALA A 387 -41.24 -58.53 -13.90
CA ALA A 387 -41.94 -59.30 -12.88
C ALA A 387 -43.38 -59.65 -13.29
N GLN A 388 -44.06 -58.78 -14.04
CA GLN A 388 -45.37 -59.01 -14.62
C GLN A 388 -45.30 -60.08 -15.72
N SER A 389 -44.39 -59.95 -16.70
CA SER A 389 -44.24 -60.95 -17.78
C SER A 389 -43.82 -62.33 -17.25
N HIS A 390 -43.03 -62.40 -16.18
CA HIS A 390 -42.75 -63.66 -15.48
C HIS A 390 -43.97 -64.26 -14.75
N ARG A 391 -44.88 -63.43 -14.21
CA ARG A 391 -46.15 -63.92 -13.63
C ARG A 391 -47.08 -64.45 -14.72
N GLU A 392 -47.21 -63.74 -15.83
CA GLU A 392 -48.02 -64.13 -16.99
C GLU A 392 -47.50 -65.42 -17.63
N SER A 393 -46.20 -65.51 -17.87
CA SER A 393 -45.54 -66.74 -18.37
C SER A 393 -45.77 -67.94 -17.46
N LYS A 394 -45.84 -67.72 -16.14
CA LYS A 394 -46.10 -68.76 -15.13
C LYS A 394 -47.58 -69.12 -15.00
N ALA A 395 -48.50 -68.28 -15.48
CA ALA A 395 -49.92 -68.59 -15.58
C ALA A 395 -50.28 -69.38 -16.86
N GLY A 396 -49.50 -69.24 -17.93
CA GLY A 396 -49.72 -69.93 -19.21
C GLY A 396 -49.08 -71.31 -19.36
N SER A 397 -48.31 -71.80 -18.38
CA SER A 397 -47.41 -72.96 -18.54
C SER A 397 -47.84 -74.19 -17.73
N THR A 398 -48.89 -74.88 -18.16
CA THR A 398 -49.15 -76.28 -17.76
C THR A 398 -48.65 -77.25 -18.84
N ALA A 399 -47.91 -78.28 -18.39
CA ALA A 399 -47.39 -79.40 -19.18
C ALA A 399 -46.41 -79.09 -20.34
N SER A 400 -45.10 -79.30 -20.07
CA SER A 400 -44.30 -80.27 -20.86
C SER A 400 -43.07 -80.72 -20.07
N SER A 401 -42.65 -81.96 -20.29
CA SER A 401 -41.63 -82.64 -19.48
C SER A 401 -40.30 -82.78 -20.23
N LEU A 402 -39.19 -82.69 -19.49
CA LEU A 402 -37.92 -83.42 -19.66
C LEU A 402 -37.45 -83.80 -21.08
N SER A 403 -36.28 -83.31 -21.50
CA SER A 403 -35.15 -84.22 -21.86
C SER A 403 -33.81 -83.54 -22.19
N SER A 404 -32.75 -84.28 -21.84
CA SER A 404 -31.46 -84.44 -22.55
C SER A 404 -30.54 -83.25 -22.87
N SER A 405 -29.54 -83.13 -22.02
CA SER A 405 -28.19 -82.59 -22.25
C SER A 405 -27.53 -83.00 -23.57
N ARG A 406 -26.71 -82.10 -24.16
CA ARG A 406 -25.36 -82.40 -24.71
C ARG A 406 -24.58 -81.17 -25.20
N SER A 407 -23.27 -81.13 -24.92
CA SER A 407 -22.23 -80.28 -25.56
C SER A 407 -22.34 -78.75 -25.43
N SER A 408 -21.27 -77.95 -25.50
CA SER A 408 -19.82 -78.21 -25.34
C SER A 408 -19.06 -76.86 -25.23
N LEU A 409 -17.85 -76.86 -24.65
CA LEU A 409 -16.77 -75.86 -24.82
C LEU A 409 -17.11 -74.35 -24.63
N ARG A 410 -16.88 -73.82 -23.42
CA ARG A 410 -15.64 -73.07 -23.08
C ARG A 410 -15.70 -72.46 -21.68
N ASP A 411 -14.81 -72.91 -20.79
CA ASP A 411 -14.26 -72.05 -19.74
C ASP A 411 -13.20 -71.15 -20.39
N GLU A 412 -13.46 -69.85 -20.50
CA GLU A 412 -12.40 -68.84 -20.61
C GLU A 412 -12.89 -67.48 -20.10
N GLN A 413 -11.96 -66.73 -19.48
CA GLN A 413 -12.04 -65.28 -19.23
C GLN A 413 -13.21 -64.79 -18.34
N ARG A 414 -13.04 -64.93 -17.02
CA ARG A 414 -13.53 -63.92 -16.08
C ARG A 414 -12.71 -62.63 -16.26
N PRO A 415 -13.32 -61.45 -16.49
CA PRO A 415 -12.70 -60.19 -16.11
C PRO A 415 -12.69 -60.11 -14.57
N VAL A 416 -11.53 -59.85 -13.98
CA VAL A 416 -11.43 -59.51 -12.56
C VAL A 416 -11.99 -58.10 -12.38
N LEU A 417 -12.89 -57.90 -11.41
CA LEU A 417 -13.33 -56.57 -11.01
C LEU A 417 -12.27 -55.94 -10.10
N ASP A 418 -11.39 -55.13 -10.70
CA ASP A 418 -10.43 -54.29 -9.99
C ASP A 418 -11.16 -53.17 -9.22
N PRO A 419 -10.88 -52.90 -7.94
CA PRO A 419 -11.64 -51.96 -7.11
C PRO A 419 -11.26 -50.48 -7.37
N THR A 420 -11.07 -50.07 -8.63
CA THR A 420 -10.76 -48.68 -9.03
C THR A 420 -11.58 -48.25 -10.27
N GLY A 421 -12.87 -48.58 -10.29
CA GLY A 421 -13.77 -48.37 -11.43
C GLY A 421 -14.36 -46.95 -11.60
N ALA A 422 -13.60 -45.90 -11.28
CA ALA A 422 -14.06 -44.50 -11.32
C ALA A 422 -13.10 -43.57 -12.08
N SER A 423 -12.92 -43.82 -13.38
CA SER A 423 -12.32 -42.84 -14.29
C SER A 423 -13.00 -42.90 -15.65
N SER A 424 -13.29 -41.72 -16.19
CA SER A 424 -13.97 -41.56 -17.48
C SER A 424 -13.16 -42.19 -18.61
N ARG A 425 -13.85 -42.73 -19.62
CA ARG A 425 -13.26 -43.02 -20.93
C ARG A 425 -13.00 -41.71 -21.66
N THR A 426 -11.96 -40.98 -21.26
CA THR A 426 -11.36 -39.98 -22.14
C THR A 426 -10.93 -40.65 -23.45
N SER A 427 -11.07 -39.95 -24.56
CA SER A 427 -10.58 -40.41 -25.85
C SER A 427 -9.05 -40.54 -25.81
N ASN A 428 -8.49 -41.42 -26.65
CA ASN A 428 -7.04 -41.50 -26.88
C ASN A 428 -6.56 -40.23 -27.60
N THR A 429 -6.40 -39.15 -26.85
CA THR A 429 -5.88 -37.86 -27.30
C THR A 429 -4.40 -38.01 -27.64
N THR A 430 -4.12 -38.38 -28.90
CA THR A 430 -2.76 -38.45 -29.45
C THR A 430 -2.22 -37.03 -29.63
N LEU A 431 -1.54 -36.54 -28.61
CA LEU A 431 -1.02 -35.18 -28.54
C LEU A 431 0.10 -35.01 -29.58
N ARG A 432 0.09 -33.94 -30.37
CA ARG A 432 1.10 -33.70 -31.41
C ARG A 432 2.02 -32.53 -31.08
N CYS A 433 3.30 -32.67 -31.41
CA CYS A 433 4.24 -31.55 -31.44
C CYS A 433 3.87 -30.59 -32.58
N PRO A 434 3.66 -29.28 -32.34
CA PRO A 434 3.33 -28.34 -33.40
C PRO A 434 4.48 -28.09 -34.37
N ILE A 435 5.72 -28.36 -33.96
CA ILE A 435 6.94 -28.10 -34.74
C ILE A 435 7.24 -29.24 -35.72
N CYS A 436 7.15 -30.50 -35.28
CA CYS A 436 7.51 -31.66 -36.10
C CYS A 436 6.38 -32.69 -36.32
N SER A 437 5.15 -32.38 -35.89
CA SER A 437 3.93 -33.21 -36.06
C SER A 437 3.94 -34.64 -35.45
N LYS A 438 5.01 -35.04 -34.74
CA LYS A 438 5.11 -36.32 -34.03
C LYS A 438 4.04 -36.45 -32.93
N THR A 439 3.49 -37.65 -32.78
CA THR A 439 2.43 -38.01 -31.83
C THR A 439 2.99 -38.62 -30.54
N PHE A 440 2.41 -38.23 -29.40
CA PHE A 440 2.78 -38.70 -28.07
C PHE A 440 1.53 -39.09 -27.26
N ASN A 441 1.69 -40.07 -26.38
CA ASN A 441 0.59 -40.64 -25.59
C ASN A 441 0.44 -39.98 -24.21
N THR A 442 1.35 -39.10 -23.80
CA THR A 442 1.34 -38.40 -22.51
C THR A 442 1.84 -36.96 -22.66
N LEU A 443 1.26 -36.04 -21.88
CA LEU A 443 1.57 -34.60 -21.95
C LEU A 443 3.03 -34.30 -21.60
N SER A 444 3.57 -34.95 -20.56
CA SER A 444 4.95 -34.76 -20.10
C SER A 444 5.99 -35.09 -21.18
N VAL A 445 5.80 -36.17 -21.94
CA VAL A 445 6.71 -36.54 -23.04
C VAL A 445 6.60 -35.56 -24.21
N LEU A 446 5.38 -35.10 -24.54
CA LEU A 446 5.21 -34.01 -25.51
C LEU A 446 5.91 -32.73 -25.05
N GLN A 447 5.76 -32.33 -23.78
CA GLN A 447 6.32 -31.07 -23.26
C GLN A 447 7.86 -31.10 -23.29
N SER A 448 8.49 -32.18 -22.83
CA SER A 448 9.94 -32.38 -22.96
C SER A 448 10.38 -32.32 -24.42
N HIS A 449 9.65 -33.02 -25.30
CA HIS A 449 9.98 -33.05 -26.73
C HIS A 449 9.76 -31.72 -27.45
N ALA A 450 8.76 -30.92 -27.03
CA ALA A 450 8.49 -29.61 -27.62
C ALA A 450 9.64 -28.63 -27.33
N ASN A 451 10.16 -28.62 -26.11
CA ASN A 451 11.36 -27.86 -25.75
C ASN A 451 12.57 -28.34 -26.58
N ASP A 452 12.81 -29.66 -26.61
CA ASP A 452 13.85 -30.30 -27.44
C ASP A 452 13.77 -29.98 -28.95
N CYS A 453 12.59 -29.60 -29.45
CA CYS A 453 12.35 -29.21 -30.84
C CYS A 453 12.35 -27.69 -31.07
N LEU A 454 12.21 -26.87 -30.02
CA LEU A 454 12.48 -25.43 -30.08
C LEU A 454 14.00 -25.20 -30.10
N ASP A 455 14.76 -25.91 -29.27
CA ASP A 455 16.22 -25.73 -29.15
C ASP A 455 17.03 -26.29 -30.35
N LYS A 456 16.37 -26.79 -31.41
CA LYS A 456 16.99 -27.50 -32.54
C LYS A 456 16.47 -27.09 -33.93
N ASN A 457 15.71 -26.01 -34.05
CA ASN A 457 15.28 -25.39 -35.31
C ASN A 457 15.54 -23.89 -35.30
#